data_AF-A0A7V6ZDF7-F1
#
_entry.id   AF-A0A7V6ZDF7-F1
#
_cell.length_a   1.000
_cell.length_b   1.000
_cell.length_c   1.000
_cell.angle_alpha   90.00
_cell.angle_beta   90.00
_cell.angle_gamma   90.00
#
_symmetry.space_group_name_H-M   'P 1'
#
loop_
_entity.id
_entity.type
_entity.pdbx_description
1 polymer ?
#
loop_
_entity_poly.entity_id
_entity_poly.type
_entity_poly.pdbx_seq_one_letter_code
_entity_poly.pdbx_strand_id
1 'polypeptide(L)'
;MFETNFNDISEDLKKHLPAYLSSCRWFASKTKDIAEVDILDCLPMKRNLKTYMLILRVALDDGSIEHYSMPISVIDKALSKEQKIGLILTLEDGTHIIEGIFDVGFRDALFETIIRGKTIEGINGVLSVSVNTKNISHFIDHGIKISSKVLAAEQSNSSVIYNDSFFLKLYRKLEIGPHPEAEMARFLSETGFTHVPPFIGSMKYMQNEEKTWLEIALLQEYVKNIGDGWTYFIAVLKNTIKALKSADDSDKYFLLPLKEEINRTYAMASLLGKRTAEMHLALSSDRKNDSFAPLPFKGEAKNEAYAKARLWMEQAMKILNNNIQILPSPTAKLARNIIDNQKLLLDRLKYYFTASGGEILRIHGDYHLGQLLFTGNDFFIIDFEGEPARSLRERRKKQSPLKDVSGMIRSLHYAVNYALKSLACDDEASSFWAKIWYDNVCSSFLSSYRQEAMDASFLPADDEEFNATLKAFLMEKAAYEICYEFNNRPDWVHIPLKGIESIIN
;
A
#
# COMPACT_ATOMS: atom_id res chain seq x y z
N MET A 1 -4.62 42.76 -1.96
CA MET A 1 -5.12 42.35 -3.30
C MET A 1 -5.36 40.85 -3.44
N PHE A 2 -4.91 39.98 -2.50
CA PHE A 2 -5.16 38.53 -2.55
C PHE A 2 -6.50 38.12 -1.91
N GLU A 3 -6.92 38.76 -0.82
CA GLU A 3 -8.17 38.44 -0.10
C GLU A 3 -9.44 38.65 -0.95
N THR A 4 -9.41 39.57 -1.91
CA THR A 4 -10.61 39.93 -2.67
C THR A 4 -11.04 38.88 -3.70
N ASN A 5 -10.14 38.04 -4.25
CA ASN A 5 -10.50 37.19 -5.40
C ASN A 5 -10.99 35.78 -5.03
N PHE A 6 -10.61 35.24 -3.87
CA PHE A 6 -11.10 33.93 -3.40
C PHE A 6 -12.39 34.05 -2.59
N ASN A 7 -12.53 35.12 -1.79
CA ASN A 7 -13.75 35.37 -1.01
C ASN A 7 -14.99 35.51 -1.91
N ASP A 8 -14.81 36.07 -3.11
CA ASP A 8 -15.88 36.24 -4.09
C ASP A 8 -16.44 34.89 -4.61
N ILE A 9 -15.63 33.82 -4.60
CA ILE A 9 -16.03 32.50 -5.12
C ILE A 9 -16.24 31.46 -4.01
N SER A 10 -15.82 31.73 -2.77
CA SER A 10 -15.80 30.72 -1.71
C SER A 10 -17.20 30.24 -1.31
N GLU A 11 -18.18 31.15 -1.29
CA GLU A 11 -19.55 30.82 -0.91
C GLU A 11 -20.26 29.94 -1.95
N ASP A 12 -20.09 30.25 -3.24
CA ASP A 12 -20.66 29.41 -4.29
C ASP A 12 -19.92 28.08 -4.43
N LEU A 13 -18.60 28.07 -4.20
CA LEU A 13 -17.82 26.84 -4.16
C LEU A 13 -18.29 25.92 -3.02
N LYS A 14 -18.46 26.42 -1.79
CA LYS A 14 -18.95 25.64 -0.65
C LYS A 14 -20.28 24.95 -0.93
N LYS A 15 -21.21 25.60 -1.63
CA LYS A 15 -22.51 25.01 -2.00
C LYS A 15 -22.38 23.81 -2.96
N HIS A 16 -21.37 23.79 -3.82
CA HIS A 16 -21.18 22.76 -4.84
C HIS A 16 -20.21 21.65 -4.40
N LEU A 17 -19.33 21.92 -3.43
CA LEU A 17 -18.36 20.94 -2.92
C LEU A 17 -18.98 19.62 -2.45
N PRO A 18 -20.10 19.57 -1.68
CA PRO A 18 -20.68 18.30 -1.26
C PRO A 18 -21.01 17.36 -2.43
N ALA A 19 -21.70 17.87 -3.46
CA ALA A 19 -22.06 17.07 -4.62
C ALA A 19 -20.82 16.62 -5.42
N TYR A 20 -19.83 17.50 -5.56
CA TYR A 20 -18.57 17.17 -6.24
C TYR A 20 -17.78 16.09 -5.48
N LEU A 21 -17.58 16.26 -4.18
CA LEU A 21 -16.86 15.31 -3.32
C LEU A 21 -17.50 13.92 -3.36
N SER A 22 -18.82 13.83 -3.22
CA SER A 22 -19.53 12.53 -3.30
C SER A 22 -19.38 11.83 -4.65
N SER A 23 -19.16 12.58 -5.73
CA SER A 23 -18.90 12.02 -7.07
C SER A 23 -17.44 11.55 -7.26
N CYS A 24 -16.51 12.04 -6.43
CA CYS A 24 -15.10 11.75 -6.57
C CYS A 24 -14.79 10.30 -6.20
N ARG A 25 -14.01 9.61 -7.04
CA ARG A 25 -13.59 8.24 -6.76
C ARG A 25 -12.82 8.10 -5.45
N TRP A 26 -12.03 9.11 -5.11
CA TRP A 26 -11.15 9.20 -3.94
C TRP A 26 -11.82 9.61 -2.64
N PHE A 27 -13.10 9.99 -2.68
CA PHE A 27 -13.86 10.23 -1.45
C PHE A 27 -14.08 8.90 -0.72
N ALA A 28 -13.67 8.83 0.55
CA ALA A 28 -13.58 7.58 1.28
C ALA A 28 -14.94 7.06 1.76
N SER A 29 -15.82 7.97 2.18
CA SER A 29 -17.07 7.64 2.87
C SER A 29 -18.28 7.60 1.93
N LYS A 30 -18.19 6.80 0.86
CA LYS A 30 -19.23 6.73 -0.22
C LYS A 30 -20.62 6.26 0.22
N THR A 31 -20.73 5.67 1.41
CA THR A 31 -22.00 5.18 1.97
C THR A 31 -22.62 6.14 2.97
N LYS A 32 -22.01 7.30 3.21
CA LYS A 32 -22.45 8.30 4.19
C LYS A 32 -22.78 9.61 3.47
N ASP A 33 -23.76 10.33 3.99
CA ASP A 33 -24.11 11.64 3.46
C ASP A 33 -23.21 12.74 4.07
N ILE A 34 -22.88 13.75 3.26
CA ILE A 34 -22.13 14.92 3.71
C ILE A 34 -23.10 15.91 4.34
N ALA A 35 -22.93 16.17 5.64
CA ALA A 35 -23.73 17.13 6.38
C ALA A 35 -23.25 18.57 6.17
N GLU A 36 -21.93 18.79 6.20
CA GLU A 36 -21.32 20.12 6.08
C GLU A 36 -19.91 20.02 5.48
N VAL A 37 -19.52 21.05 4.71
CA VAL A 37 -18.16 21.20 4.17
C VAL A 37 -17.65 22.59 4.51
N ASP A 38 -16.59 22.65 5.32
CA ASP A 38 -15.88 23.88 5.66
C ASP A 38 -14.55 23.96 4.90
N ILE A 39 -14.20 25.15 4.45
CA ILE A 39 -12.86 25.44 3.93
C ILE A 39 -12.03 25.94 5.11
N LEU A 40 -11.21 25.06 5.69
CA LEU A 40 -10.33 25.39 6.81
C LEU A 40 -9.23 26.35 6.42
N ASP A 41 -8.68 26.18 5.21
CA ASP A 41 -7.66 27.09 4.69
C ASP A 41 -7.63 27.12 3.15
N CYS A 42 -7.12 28.21 2.60
CA CYS A 42 -6.90 28.43 1.18
C CYS A 42 -5.46 28.89 0.95
N LEU A 43 -4.67 28.04 0.32
CA LEU A 43 -3.23 28.24 0.10
C LEU A 43 -2.96 28.56 -1.38
N PRO A 44 -2.48 29.78 -1.73
CA PRO A 44 -2.23 30.16 -3.11
C PRO A 44 -0.94 29.52 -3.66
N MET A 45 -1.07 28.61 -4.64
CA MET A 45 0.07 27.85 -5.16
C MET A 45 1.03 28.68 -6.03
N LYS A 46 0.52 29.68 -6.75
CA LYS A 46 1.34 30.57 -7.59
C LYS A 46 0.68 31.93 -7.69
N ARG A 47 1.36 33.00 -7.27
CA ARG A 47 0.79 34.37 -7.18
C ARG A 47 0.19 34.91 -8.50
N ASN A 48 0.67 34.46 -9.65
CA ASN A 48 0.21 34.92 -10.97
C ASN A 48 -0.84 33.99 -11.61
N LEU A 49 -1.19 32.87 -10.98
CA LEU A 49 -2.24 31.97 -11.42
C LEU A 49 -3.34 31.93 -10.35
N LYS A 50 -4.60 31.82 -10.75
CA LYS A 50 -5.72 31.64 -9.81
C LYS A 50 -5.83 30.15 -9.40
N THR A 51 -4.77 29.61 -8.81
CA THR A 51 -4.63 28.20 -8.43
C THR A 51 -4.39 28.07 -6.93
N TYR A 52 -5.16 27.23 -6.26
CA TYR A 52 -5.16 27.13 -4.80
C TYR A 52 -5.14 25.68 -4.34
N MET A 53 -4.53 25.41 -3.20
CA MET A 53 -4.72 24.19 -2.43
C MET A 53 -5.67 24.51 -1.28
N LEU A 54 -6.84 23.87 -1.24
CA LEU A 54 -7.78 23.99 -0.13
C LEU A 54 -7.54 22.87 0.87
N ILE A 55 -7.67 23.21 2.16
CA ILE A 55 -7.81 22.23 3.24
C ILE A 55 -9.28 22.24 3.66
N LEU A 56 -9.96 21.11 3.50
CA LEU A 56 -11.37 20.97 3.79
C LEU A 56 -11.58 20.20 5.08
N ARG A 57 -12.61 20.58 5.84
CA ARG A 57 -13.21 19.78 6.90
C ARG A 57 -14.59 19.35 6.42
N VAL A 58 -14.84 18.05 6.42
CA VAL A 58 -16.09 17.43 5.95
C VAL A 58 -16.73 16.74 7.13
N ALA A 59 -17.88 17.26 7.58
CA ALA A 59 -18.70 16.61 8.59
C ALA A 59 -19.71 15.69 7.92
N LEU A 60 -19.79 14.45 8.39
CA LEU A 60 -20.71 13.44 7.88
C LEU A 60 -21.95 13.35 8.78
N ASP A 61 -23.02 12.77 8.23
CA ASP A 61 -24.31 12.55 8.90
C ASP A 61 -24.23 11.73 10.22
N ASP A 62 -23.26 10.83 10.33
CA ASP A 62 -22.99 10.05 11.55
C ASP A 62 -22.18 10.80 12.62
N GLY A 63 -21.87 12.08 12.37
CA GLY A 63 -21.09 12.94 13.24
C GLY A 63 -19.57 12.77 13.12
N SER A 64 -19.08 11.88 12.26
CA SER A 64 -17.64 11.78 11.98
C SER A 64 -17.14 12.94 11.13
N ILE A 65 -15.87 13.30 11.33
CA ILE A 65 -15.21 14.42 10.64
C ILE A 65 -14.01 13.86 9.86
N GLU A 66 -13.91 14.27 8.60
CA GLU A 66 -12.81 13.94 7.71
C GLU A 66 -12.13 15.22 7.20
N HIS A 67 -10.83 15.16 6.96
CA HIS A 67 -10.08 16.26 6.36
C HIS A 67 -9.68 15.88 4.95
N TYR A 68 -9.73 16.83 4.02
CA TYR A 68 -9.34 16.60 2.63
C TYR A 68 -8.45 17.70 2.07
N SER A 69 -7.47 17.33 1.24
CA SER A 69 -6.80 18.27 0.36
C SER A 69 -7.57 18.36 -0.96
N MET A 70 -7.88 19.59 -1.39
CA MET A 70 -8.64 19.84 -2.60
C MET A 70 -7.96 20.95 -3.42
N PRO A 71 -7.15 20.60 -4.43
CA PRO A 71 -6.59 21.57 -5.34
C PRO A 71 -7.70 22.12 -6.24
N ILE A 72 -7.71 23.44 -6.45
CA ILE A 72 -8.65 24.10 -7.35
C ILE A 72 -7.94 25.07 -8.28
N SER A 73 -8.55 25.36 -9.41
CA SER A 73 -8.10 26.39 -10.36
C SER A 73 -9.29 27.15 -10.92
N VAL A 74 -9.14 28.47 -11.03
CA VAL A 74 -10.15 29.37 -11.58
C VAL A 74 -9.72 29.76 -12.99
N ILE A 75 -10.56 29.46 -13.97
CA ILE A 75 -10.27 29.59 -15.40
C ILE A 75 -11.31 30.52 -16.04
N ASP A 76 -10.85 31.70 -16.45
CA ASP A 76 -11.69 32.73 -17.10
C ASP A 76 -11.84 32.49 -18.63
N LYS A 77 -11.41 31.34 -19.13
CA LYS A 77 -11.34 30.99 -20.57
C LYS A 77 -12.00 29.65 -20.83
N ALA A 78 -12.26 29.36 -22.11
CA ALA A 78 -12.76 28.06 -22.53
C ALA A 78 -11.87 26.90 -22.04
N LEU A 79 -12.49 25.92 -21.39
CA LEU A 79 -11.80 24.76 -20.83
C LEU A 79 -11.27 23.82 -21.92
N SER A 80 -10.04 23.33 -21.73
CA SER A 80 -9.49 22.20 -22.49
C SER A 80 -10.24 20.89 -22.19
N LYS A 81 -10.01 19.84 -23.00
CA LYS A 81 -10.63 18.53 -22.77
C LYS A 81 -10.26 17.92 -21.42
N GLU A 82 -9.03 18.10 -20.97
CA GLU A 82 -8.54 17.59 -19.67
C GLU A 82 -9.19 18.36 -18.51
N GLN A 83 -9.23 19.69 -18.59
CA GLN A 83 -9.85 20.53 -17.56
C GLN A 83 -11.36 20.29 -17.39
N LYS A 84 -12.06 19.89 -18.46
CA LYS A 84 -13.48 19.51 -18.39
C LYS A 84 -13.75 18.28 -17.50
N ILE A 85 -12.75 17.41 -17.31
CA ILE A 85 -12.88 16.23 -16.45
C ILE A 85 -13.10 16.65 -14.99
N GLY A 86 -12.38 17.69 -14.55
CA GLY A 86 -12.44 18.19 -13.18
C GLY A 86 -13.36 19.38 -12.99
N LEU A 87 -14.37 19.61 -13.85
CA LEU A 87 -15.26 20.75 -13.68
C LEU A 87 -16.06 20.64 -12.38
N ILE A 88 -15.91 21.62 -11.49
CA ILE A 88 -16.66 21.70 -10.22
C ILE A 88 -17.91 22.55 -10.42
N LEU A 89 -17.74 23.79 -10.91
CA LEU A 89 -18.85 24.70 -11.21
C LEU A 89 -18.47 25.73 -12.27
N THR A 90 -19.49 26.29 -12.91
CA THR A 90 -19.37 27.46 -13.80
C THR A 90 -20.23 28.58 -13.24
N LEU A 91 -19.63 29.76 -13.04
CA LEU A 91 -20.29 30.95 -12.54
C LEU A 91 -21.09 31.66 -13.65
N GLU A 92 -21.99 32.55 -13.26
CA GLU A 92 -22.85 33.29 -14.20
C GLU A 92 -22.06 34.17 -15.18
N ASP A 93 -20.90 34.65 -14.77
CA ASP A 93 -20.00 35.47 -15.60
C ASP A 93 -19.17 34.66 -16.62
N GLY A 94 -19.35 33.33 -16.64
CA GLY A 94 -18.63 32.40 -17.51
C GLY A 94 -17.29 31.90 -16.95
N THR A 95 -16.92 32.29 -15.73
CA THR A 95 -15.73 31.79 -15.04
C THR A 95 -15.95 30.33 -14.61
N HIS A 96 -14.95 29.48 -14.82
CA HIS A 96 -14.99 28.07 -14.43
C HIS A 96 -14.11 27.80 -13.22
N ILE A 97 -14.62 27.03 -12.25
CA ILE A 97 -13.81 26.47 -11.17
C ILE A 97 -13.66 24.97 -11.44
N ILE A 98 -12.41 24.53 -11.51
CA ILE A 98 -12.06 23.14 -11.78
C ILE A 98 -11.17 22.59 -10.68
N GLU A 99 -11.11 21.26 -10.58
CA GLU A 99 -10.14 20.57 -9.76
C GLU A 99 -8.73 20.77 -10.34
N GLY A 100 -7.86 21.38 -9.54
CA GLY A 100 -6.56 21.88 -9.95
C GLY A 100 -5.61 20.79 -10.44
N ILE A 101 -5.82 19.52 -10.06
CA ILE A 101 -4.99 18.43 -10.59
C ILE A 101 -5.09 18.29 -12.10
N PHE A 102 -6.20 18.73 -12.73
CA PHE A 102 -6.40 18.74 -14.18
C PHE A 102 -5.94 20.04 -14.85
N ASP A 103 -5.39 20.98 -14.07
CA ASP A 103 -4.75 22.19 -14.59
C ASP A 103 -3.23 22.03 -14.58
N VAL A 104 -2.60 22.21 -15.75
CA VAL A 104 -1.14 22.18 -15.88
C VAL A 104 -0.49 23.26 -15.02
N GLY A 105 -1.12 24.44 -14.93
CA GLY A 105 -0.61 25.56 -14.14
C GLY A 105 -0.48 25.23 -12.65
N PHE A 106 -1.50 24.59 -12.07
CA PHE A 106 -1.44 24.08 -10.70
C PHE A 106 -0.37 22.98 -10.53
N ARG A 107 -0.32 21.99 -11.44
CA ARG A 107 0.68 20.90 -11.36
C ARG A 107 2.11 21.42 -11.38
N ASP A 108 2.40 22.35 -12.29
CA ASP A 108 3.72 22.98 -12.41
C ASP A 108 4.05 23.76 -11.13
N ALA A 109 3.10 24.53 -10.59
CA ALA A 109 3.28 25.26 -9.34
C ALA A 109 3.54 24.34 -8.14
N LEU A 110 2.82 23.21 -8.05
CA LEU A 110 3.00 22.20 -7.02
C LEU A 110 4.41 21.60 -7.07
N PHE A 111 4.84 21.16 -8.26
CA PHE A 111 6.17 20.59 -8.46
C PHE A 111 7.29 21.60 -8.17
N GLU A 112 7.17 22.85 -8.68
CA GLU A 112 8.13 23.92 -8.41
C GLU A 112 8.23 24.26 -6.92
N THR A 113 7.11 24.23 -6.20
CA THR A 113 7.07 24.49 -4.75
C THR A 113 7.86 23.45 -3.99
N ILE A 114 7.64 22.16 -4.30
CA ILE A 114 8.38 21.07 -3.65
C ILE A 114 9.86 21.17 -4.00
N ILE A 115 10.25 21.14 -5.27
CA ILE A 115 11.67 21.09 -5.67
C ILE A 115 12.47 22.29 -5.14
N ARG A 116 11.84 23.46 -4.99
CA ARG A 116 12.50 24.68 -4.49
C ARG A 116 12.41 24.84 -2.97
N GLY A 117 11.76 23.92 -2.24
CA GLY A 117 11.60 24.01 -0.79
C GLY A 117 10.82 25.25 -0.35
N LYS A 118 9.84 25.70 -1.15
CA LYS A 118 9.11 26.93 -0.86
C LYS A 118 8.01 26.70 0.18
N THR A 119 7.86 27.66 1.08
CA THR A 119 6.73 27.74 2.00
C THR A 119 5.60 28.55 1.36
N ILE A 120 4.35 28.13 1.59
CA ILE A 120 3.14 28.84 1.15
C ILE A 120 2.34 29.22 2.40
N GLU A 121 2.08 30.51 2.57
CA GLU A 121 1.19 31.03 3.61
C GLU A 121 -0.25 30.96 3.12
N GLY A 122 -1.11 30.34 3.91
CA GLY A 122 -2.55 30.37 3.75
C GLY A 122 -3.17 31.49 4.59
N ILE A 123 -4.49 31.43 4.73
CA ILE A 123 -5.26 32.33 5.61
C ILE A 123 -5.06 31.92 7.07
N ASN A 124 -5.13 30.61 7.36
CA ASN A 124 -5.17 30.08 8.73
C ASN A 124 -3.97 29.19 9.10
N GLY A 125 -3.11 28.88 8.14
CA GLY A 125 -1.97 28.03 8.34
C GLY A 125 -0.88 28.22 7.29
N VAL A 126 0.08 27.31 7.34
CA VAL A 126 1.26 27.35 6.49
C VAL A 126 1.51 25.97 5.92
N LEU A 127 1.77 25.93 4.62
CA LEU A 127 2.31 24.75 3.96
C LEU A 127 3.83 24.88 3.88
N SER A 128 4.52 23.95 4.54
CA SER A 128 5.98 23.82 4.54
C SER A 128 6.43 22.62 3.73
N VAL A 129 7.66 22.68 3.22
CA VAL A 129 8.25 21.62 2.38
C VAL A 129 9.50 21.08 3.07
N SER A 130 9.62 19.74 3.10
CA SER A 130 10.86 19.04 3.42
C SER A 130 11.44 18.47 2.13
N VAL A 131 12.69 18.79 1.80
CA VAL A 131 13.34 18.36 0.54
C VAL A 131 14.72 17.78 0.80
N ASN A 132 15.02 16.69 0.10
CA ASN A 132 16.37 16.14 0.02
C ASN A 132 17.11 16.75 -1.17
N THR A 133 17.92 17.78 -0.90
CA THR A 133 18.63 18.56 -1.93
C THR A 133 19.68 17.76 -2.70
N LYS A 134 20.21 16.66 -2.13
CA LYS A 134 21.20 15.80 -2.81
C LYS A 134 20.61 15.17 -4.07
N ASN A 135 19.37 14.69 -3.98
CA ASN A 135 18.70 13.95 -5.06
C ASN A 135 18.16 14.85 -6.19
N ILE A 136 18.20 16.19 -6.03
CA ILE A 136 17.66 17.14 -7.01
C ILE A 136 18.69 18.09 -7.61
N SER A 137 19.95 18.06 -7.12
CA SER A 137 21.03 18.96 -7.56
C SER A 137 21.22 18.96 -9.09
N HIS A 138 21.27 17.79 -9.72
CA HIS A 138 21.40 17.65 -11.17
C HIS A 138 20.23 18.29 -11.96
N PHE A 139 19.04 18.35 -11.37
CA PHE A 139 17.83 18.82 -12.04
C PHE A 139 17.62 20.34 -11.92
N ILE A 140 18.03 20.94 -10.81
CA ILE A 140 17.87 22.39 -10.56
C ILE A 140 18.75 23.22 -11.51
N ASP A 141 19.95 22.74 -11.84
CA ASP A 141 20.98 23.52 -12.54
C ASP A 141 20.66 23.83 -14.02
N HIS A 142 19.71 23.10 -14.64
CA HIS A 142 19.46 23.18 -16.08
C HIS A 142 18.20 23.94 -16.50
N GLY A 143 17.42 24.48 -15.55
CA GLY A 143 16.13 25.11 -15.85
C GLY A 143 15.09 24.08 -16.32
N ILE A 144 14.21 23.67 -15.42
CA ILE A 144 13.30 22.55 -15.67
C ILE A 144 12.11 23.01 -16.53
N LYS A 145 12.06 22.59 -17.80
CA LYS A 145 10.79 22.54 -18.55
C LYS A 145 9.96 21.40 -17.96
N ILE A 146 8.83 21.71 -17.35
CA ILE A 146 7.99 20.71 -16.67
C ILE A 146 7.03 20.09 -17.69
N SER A 147 7.07 18.77 -17.81
CA SER A 147 5.98 17.96 -18.36
C SER A 147 5.32 17.20 -17.21
N SER A 148 3.99 17.14 -17.19
CA SER A 148 3.23 16.49 -16.14
C SER A 148 2.11 15.64 -16.73
N LYS A 149 1.91 14.44 -16.17
CA LYS A 149 0.86 13.50 -16.57
C LYS A 149 0.16 12.92 -15.35
N VAL A 150 -1.16 13.13 -15.26
CA VAL A 150 -1.99 12.53 -14.21
C VAL A 150 -2.21 11.05 -14.50
N LEU A 151 -2.08 10.21 -13.47
CA LEU A 151 -2.37 8.78 -13.55
C LEU A 151 -3.83 8.51 -13.18
N ALA A 152 -4.53 7.75 -14.02
CA ALA A 152 -5.95 7.44 -13.85
C ALA A 152 -6.23 6.28 -12.87
N ALA A 153 -5.18 5.62 -12.35
CA ALA A 153 -5.29 4.29 -11.74
C ALA A 153 -5.59 4.27 -10.23
N GLU A 154 -5.36 5.36 -9.49
CA GLU A 154 -5.39 5.32 -8.02
C GLU A 154 -6.78 5.59 -7.41
N GLN A 155 -7.08 4.89 -6.32
CA GLN A 155 -8.41 4.88 -5.71
C GLN A 155 -8.60 5.90 -4.59
N SER A 156 -7.56 6.23 -3.81
CA SER A 156 -7.62 7.09 -2.62
C SER A 156 -6.84 8.39 -2.77
N ASN A 157 -5.86 8.43 -3.68
CA ASN A 157 -4.94 9.54 -3.87
C ASN A 157 -4.93 9.98 -5.34
N SER A 158 -4.22 11.07 -5.63
CA SER A 158 -3.96 11.49 -7.02
C SER A 158 -2.47 11.50 -7.30
N SER A 159 -2.07 10.81 -8.36
CA SER A 159 -0.67 10.68 -8.71
C SER A 159 -0.33 11.34 -10.04
N VAL A 160 0.84 11.96 -10.09
CA VAL A 160 1.35 12.70 -11.24
C VAL A 160 2.79 12.28 -11.52
N ILE A 161 3.07 11.91 -12.77
CA ILE A 161 4.45 11.73 -13.24
C ILE A 161 4.93 13.07 -13.80
N TYR A 162 6.09 13.53 -13.34
CA TYR A 162 6.77 14.71 -13.87
C TYR A 162 8.06 14.32 -14.61
N ASN A 163 8.24 14.82 -15.83
CA ASN A 163 9.45 14.65 -16.65
C ASN A 163 9.93 13.19 -16.83
N ASP A 164 9.02 12.21 -16.71
CA ASP A 164 9.34 10.77 -16.66
C ASP A 164 10.46 10.41 -15.65
N SER A 165 10.62 11.26 -14.62
CA SER A 165 11.73 11.23 -13.66
C SER A 165 11.25 11.33 -12.22
N PHE A 166 10.06 11.89 -11.98
CA PHE A 166 9.49 12.01 -10.65
C PHE A 166 8.07 11.48 -10.60
N PHE A 167 7.74 10.91 -9.45
CA PHE A 167 6.40 10.46 -9.10
C PHE A 167 5.93 11.27 -7.90
N LEU A 168 4.84 12.01 -8.09
CA LEU A 168 4.18 12.75 -7.02
C LEU A 168 2.89 12.04 -6.65
N LYS A 169 2.66 11.87 -5.36
CA LYS A 169 1.40 11.42 -4.78
C LYS A 169 0.82 12.56 -3.94
N LEU A 170 -0.38 13.01 -4.30
CA LEU A 170 -1.17 14.00 -3.59
C LEU A 170 -2.21 13.28 -2.74
N TYR A 171 -2.09 13.39 -1.42
CA TYR A 171 -2.98 12.74 -0.47
C TYR A 171 -4.32 13.46 -0.42
N ARG A 172 -5.41 12.75 -0.72
CA ARG A 172 -6.75 13.36 -0.73
C ARG A 172 -7.35 13.40 0.65
N LYS A 173 -7.57 12.24 1.26
CA LYS A 173 -7.98 12.17 2.66
C LYS A 173 -6.77 12.39 3.55
N LEU A 174 -6.85 13.37 4.44
CA LEU A 174 -5.77 13.79 5.32
C LEU A 174 -6.02 13.25 6.74
N GLU A 175 -4.97 12.75 7.36
CA GLU A 175 -4.98 12.32 8.75
C GLU A 175 -3.96 13.12 9.57
N ILE A 176 -4.30 13.40 10.82
CA ILE A 176 -3.45 14.17 11.72
C ILE A 176 -2.20 13.36 12.09
N GLY A 177 -1.03 13.93 11.79
CA GLY A 177 0.27 13.36 12.10
C GLY A 177 1.03 12.89 10.86
N PRO A 178 2.18 12.21 11.06
CA PRO A 178 2.99 11.73 9.94
C PRO A 178 2.29 10.67 9.12
N HIS A 179 2.24 10.91 7.81
CA HIS A 179 1.80 9.90 6.87
C HIS A 179 2.85 8.77 6.79
N PRO A 180 2.46 7.50 6.99
CA PRO A 180 3.39 6.37 7.05
C PRO A 180 4.29 6.28 5.82
N GLU A 181 3.73 6.48 4.63
CA GLU A 181 4.48 6.36 3.39
C GLU A 181 5.58 7.43 3.27
N ALA A 182 5.27 8.70 3.54
CA ALA A 182 6.26 9.77 3.49
C ALA A 182 7.34 9.61 4.58
N GLU A 183 6.93 9.18 5.78
CA GLU A 183 7.84 8.90 6.89
C GLU A 183 8.81 7.75 6.56
N MET A 184 8.30 6.65 6.02
CA MET A 184 9.06 5.45 5.65
C MET A 184 9.97 5.71 4.44
N ALA A 185 9.45 6.36 3.40
CA ALA A 185 10.21 6.70 2.20
C ALA A 185 11.43 7.57 2.53
N ARG A 186 11.25 8.60 3.36
CA ARG A 186 12.33 9.45 3.82
C ARG A 186 13.36 8.67 4.63
N PHE A 187 12.91 7.90 5.64
CA PHE A 187 13.82 7.15 6.51
C PHE A 187 14.65 6.11 5.74
N LEU A 188 14.02 5.33 4.86
CA LEU A 188 14.71 4.34 4.03
C LEU A 188 15.73 4.99 3.08
N SER A 189 15.39 6.14 2.49
CA SER A 189 16.30 6.88 1.63
C SER A 189 17.50 7.44 2.40
N GLU A 190 17.29 7.94 3.62
CA GLU A 190 18.35 8.50 4.48
C GLU A 190 19.27 7.43 5.07
N THR A 191 18.75 6.22 5.30
CA THR A 191 19.52 5.05 5.77
C THR A 191 20.26 4.32 4.64
N GLY A 192 20.03 4.71 3.38
CA GLY A 192 20.74 4.18 2.22
C GLY A 192 20.15 2.92 1.60
N PHE A 193 18.91 2.55 1.94
CA PHE A 193 18.22 1.45 1.25
C PHE A 193 17.84 1.88 -0.17
N THR A 194 18.37 1.20 -1.19
CA THR A 194 18.27 1.62 -2.59
C THR A 194 17.11 0.99 -3.38
N HIS A 195 16.35 0.07 -2.78
CA HIS A 195 15.26 -0.66 -3.44
C HIS A 195 13.88 -0.14 -3.02
N VAL A 196 13.80 1.17 -2.82
CA VAL A 196 12.59 1.98 -2.66
C VAL A 196 12.75 3.20 -3.58
N PRO A 197 11.68 3.78 -4.14
CA PRO A 197 11.80 5.04 -4.88
C PRO A 197 12.45 6.11 -4.00
N PRO A 198 13.61 6.68 -4.40
CA PRO A 198 14.29 7.69 -3.62
C PRO A 198 13.38 8.86 -3.24
N PHE A 199 13.39 9.21 -1.96
CA PHE A 199 12.67 10.37 -1.44
C PHE A 199 13.27 11.67 -1.99
N ILE A 200 12.40 12.51 -2.57
CA ILE A 200 12.77 13.84 -3.07
C ILE A 200 12.27 14.92 -2.12
N GLY A 201 11.00 14.86 -1.75
CA GLY A 201 10.43 15.83 -0.83
C GLY A 201 9.00 15.51 -0.42
N SER A 202 8.50 16.23 0.57
CA SER A 202 7.12 16.14 1.01
C SER A 202 6.58 17.49 1.47
N MET A 203 5.25 17.62 1.47
CA MET A 203 4.54 18.84 1.83
C MET A 203 3.70 18.62 3.08
N LYS A 204 3.78 19.55 4.03
CA LYS A 204 3.07 19.49 5.30
C LYS A 204 2.29 20.77 5.52
N TYR A 205 1.02 20.64 5.86
CA TYR A 205 0.20 21.74 6.32
C TYR A 205 0.19 21.78 7.85
N MET A 206 0.44 22.96 8.42
CA MET A 206 0.32 23.26 9.84
C MET A 206 -0.67 24.39 10.03
N GLN A 207 -1.67 24.18 10.88
CA GLN A 207 -2.60 25.23 11.28
C GLN A 207 -1.97 26.08 12.40
N ASN A 208 -2.11 27.41 12.35
CA ASN A 208 -1.36 28.32 13.23
C ASN A 208 -1.62 28.11 14.73
N GLU A 209 -2.80 27.62 15.11
CA GLU A 209 -3.21 27.45 16.52
C GLU A 209 -3.00 26.02 17.05
N GLU A 210 -2.85 25.02 16.16
CA GLU A 210 -2.71 23.63 16.55
C GLU A 210 -1.26 23.13 16.38
N LYS A 211 -0.80 22.27 17.31
CA LYS A 211 0.46 21.52 17.14
C LYS A 211 0.31 20.27 16.26
N THR A 212 -0.80 20.19 15.52
CA THR A 212 -1.12 19.09 14.61
C THR A 212 -0.68 19.49 13.20
N TRP A 213 -0.36 18.50 12.38
CA TRP A 213 0.03 18.74 11.00
C TRP A 213 -0.50 17.63 10.11
N LEU A 214 -0.76 17.96 8.84
CA LEU A 214 -1.28 17.07 7.81
C LEU A 214 -0.23 16.91 6.72
N GLU A 215 0.14 15.69 6.36
CA GLU A 215 0.96 15.46 5.15
C GLU A 215 0.07 15.60 3.92
N ILE A 216 0.45 16.48 2.99
CA ILE A 216 -0.34 16.83 1.81
C ILE A 216 0.16 16.07 0.57
N ALA A 217 1.47 15.97 0.39
CA ALA A 217 2.05 15.34 -0.79
C ALA A 217 3.40 14.70 -0.51
N LEU A 218 3.72 13.67 -1.29
CA LEU A 218 5.01 13.00 -1.36
C LEU A 218 5.53 13.07 -2.80
N LEU A 219 6.81 13.46 -2.96
CA LEU A 219 7.53 13.45 -4.22
C LEU A 219 8.71 12.48 -4.10
N GLN A 220 8.80 11.55 -5.04
CA GLN A 220 9.86 10.54 -5.15
C GLN A 220 10.40 10.51 -6.57
N GLU A 221 11.56 9.89 -6.77
CA GLU A 221 12.00 9.54 -8.13
C GLU A 221 11.06 8.51 -8.74
N TYR A 222 10.84 8.62 -10.05
CA TYR A 222 10.05 7.67 -10.80
C TYR A 222 10.90 6.46 -11.19
N VAL A 223 10.56 5.29 -10.65
CA VAL A 223 11.23 4.03 -11.00
C VAL A 223 10.67 3.50 -12.32
N LYS A 224 11.48 3.54 -13.37
CA LYS A 224 11.15 2.88 -14.65
C LYS A 224 11.07 1.37 -14.44
N ASN A 225 9.93 0.79 -14.82
CA ASN A 225 9.60 -0.61 -14.59
C ASN A 225 8.82 -1.17 -15.79
N ILE A 226 8.77 -2.50 -15.89
CA ILE A 226 8.03 -3.22 -16.95
C ILE A 226 6.76 -3.90 -16.43
N GLY A 227 6.39 -3.65 -15.17
CA GLY A 227 5.25 -4.24 -14.50
C GLY A 227 5.49 -4.38 -13.00
N ASP A 228 4.68 -5.22 -12.36
CA ASP A 228 4.77 -5.53 -10.94
C ASP A 228 5.17 -6.99 -10.68
N GLY A 229 5.51 -7.28 -9.42
CA GLY A 229 5.84 -8.65 -8.99
C GLY A 229 4.68 -9.62 -9.24
N TRP A 230 3.44 -9.18 -9.05
CA TRP A 230 2.24 -10.01 -9.24
C TRP A 230 2.16 -10.54 -10.68
N THR A 231 2.27 -9.63 -11.64
CA THR A 231 2.25 -9.91 -13.07
C THR A 231 3.42 -10.82 -13.48
N TYR A 232 4.62 -10.56 -12.96
CA TYR A 232 5.80 -11.37 -13.23
C TYR A 232 5.61 -12.83 -12.78
N PHE A 233 5.32 -13.07 -11.49
CA PHE A 233 5.22 -14.42 -10.94
C PHE A 233 4.07 -15.22 -11.57
N ILE A 234 2.93 -14.57 -11.86
CA ILE A 234 1.81 -15.22 -12.57
C ILE A 234 2.22 -15.59 -14.00
N ALA A 235 2.88 -14.70 -14.74
CA ALA A 235 3.27 -14.97 -16.12
C ALA A 235 4.19 -16.19 -16.20
N VAL A 236 5.20 -16.28 -15.34
CA VAL A 236 6.12 -17.41 -15.35
C VAL A 236 5.45 -18.72 -14.94
N LEU A 237 4.59 -18.70 -13.91
CA LEU A 237 3.84 -19.89 -13.53
C LEU A 237 2.89 -20.36 -14.65
N LYS A 238 2.23 -19.42 -15.34
CA LYS A 238 1.39 -19.75 -16.49
C LYS A 238 2.17 -20.41 -17.62
N ASN A 239 3.33 -19.87 -17.95
CA ASN A 239 4.21 -20.43 -18.98
C ASN A 239 4.67 -21.84 -18.58
N THR A 240 5.04 -22.01 -17.30
CA THR A 240 5.43 -23.31 -16.74
C THR A 240 4.31 -24.35 -16.88
N ILE A 241 3.08 -24.02 -16.49
CA ILE A 241 1.93 -24.94 -16.61
C ILE A 241 1.61 -25.27 -18.08
N LYS A 242 1.66 -24.28 -18.99
CA LYS A 242 1.46 -24.52 -20.43
C LYS A 242 2.55 -25.43 -21.01
N ALA A 243 3.80 -25.24 -20.59
CA ALA A 243 4.92 -26.07 -21.01
C ALA A 243 4.79 -27.51 -20.46
N LEU A 244 4.28 -27.67 -19.24
CA LEU A 244 3.96 -28.98 -18.66
C LEU A 244 2.90 -29.72 -19.46
N LYS A 245 1.85 -29.02 -19.90
CA LYS A 245 0.76 -29.61 -20.68
C LYS A 245 1.19 -30.04 -22.08
N SER A 246 2.23 -29.43 -22.63
CA SER A 246 2.74 -29.72 -23.99
C SER A 246 3.92 -30.69 -24.02
N ALA A 247 4.51 -31.03 -22.87
CA ALA A 247 5.60 -32.01 -22.78
C ALA A 247 5.08 -33.46 -22.79
N ASP A 248 5.89 -34.38 -23.29
CA ASP A 248 5.64 -35.82 -23.18
C ASP A 248 5.83 -36.31 -21.72
N ASP A 249 5.09 -37.34 -21.31
CA ASP A 249 5.05 -37.80 -19.91
C ASP A 249 6.41 -38.24 -19.34
N SER A 250 7.34 -38.71 -20.18
CA SER A 250 8.71 -39.08 -19.76
C SER A 250 9.57 -37.89 -19.35
N ASP A 251 9.28 -36.70 -19.88
CA ASP A 251 10.13 -35.50 -19.75
C ASP A 251 9.65 -34.53 -18.68
N LYS A 252 8.39 -34.67 -18.25
CA LYS A 252 7.73 -33.76 -17.29
C LYS A 252 8.46 -33.67 -15.95
N TYR A 253 8.92 -34.80 -15.42
CA TYR A 253 9.44 -34.86 -14.06
C TYR A 253 10.95 -34.56 -13.97
N PHE A 254 11.70 -34.77 -15.04
CA PHE A 254 13.17 -34.65 -15.01
C PHE A 254 13.69 -33.33 -15.61
N LEU A 255 13.05 -32.82 -16.67
CA LEU A 255 13.61 -31.70 -17.45
C LEU A 255 13.02 -30.34 -17.08
N LEU A 256 11.84 -30.27 -16.48
CA LEU A 256 11.21 -28.99 -16.16
C LEU A 256 11.92 -28.19 -15.07
N PRO A 257 12.35 -28.77 -13.93
CA PRO A 257 13.18 -28.05 -12.96
C PRO A 257 14.50 -27.52 -13.55
N LEU A 258 14.96 -28.09 -14.67
CA LEU A 258 16.18 -27.67 -15.38
C LEU A 258 15.92 -26.57 -16.42
N LYS A 259 14.67 -26.17 -16.66
CA LYS A 259 14.36 -25.08 -17.58
C LYS A 259 14.83 -23.75 -16.99
N GLU A 260 15.51 -22.97 -17.83
CA GLU A 260 16.08 -21.67 -17.50
C GLU A 260 15.07 -20.70 -16.88
N GLU A 261 13.83 -20.69 -17.37
CA GLU A 261 12.76 -19.82 -16.87
C GLU A 261 12.34 -20.16 -15.42
N ILE A 262 12.30 -21.45 -15.06
CA ILE A 262 11.99 -21.90 -13.70
C ILE A 262 13.14 -21.58 -12.74
N ASN A 263 14.38 -21.85 -13.16
CA ASN A 263 15.56 -21.48 -12.37
C ASN A 263 15.67 -19.97 -12.17
N ARG A 264 15.36 -19.17 -13.19
CA ARG A 264 15.27 -17.71 -13.08
C ARG A 264 14.19 -17.29 -12.08
N THR A 265 13.07 -17.99 -12.02
CA THR A 265 12.01 -17.69 -11.03
C THR A 265 12.49 -17.90 -9.62
N TYR A 266 13.21 -18.99 -9.35
CA TYR A 266 13.78 -19.26 -8.02
C TYR A 266 14.85 -18.24 -7.67
N ALA A 267 15.70 -17.84 -8.61
CA ALA A 267 16.67 -16.76 -8.43
C ALA A 267 15.98 -15.42 -8.11
N MET A 268 14.89 -15.07 -8.83
CA MET A 268 14.12 -13.87 -8.53
C MET A 268 13.42 -13.96 -7.16
N ALA A 269 12.95 -15.14 -6.76
CA ALA A 269 12.37 -15.34 -5.43
C ALA A 269 13.42 -15.16 -4.31
N SER A 270 14.63 -15.67 -4.51
CA SER A 270 15.77 -15.41 -3.61
C SER A 270 16.11 -13.92 -3.57
N LEU A 271 16.20 -13.26 -4.72
CA LEU A 271 16.45 -11.82 -4.78
C LEU A 271 15.39 -11.03 -4.02
N LEU A 272 14.11 -11.38 -4.18
CA LEU A 272 13.02 -10.78 -3.41
C LEU A 272 13.22 -10.99 -1.90
N GLY A 273 13.58 -12.21 -1.47
CA GLY A 273 13.89 -12.50 -0.07
C GLY A 273 15.01 -11.63 0.48
N LYS A 274 16.08 -11.47 -0.31
CA LYS A 274 17.18 -10.56 0.00
C LYS A 274 16.71 -9.10 0.12
N ARG A 275 15.94 -8.57 -0.83
CA ARG A 275 15.43 -7.19 -0.78
C ARG A 275 14.53 -6.95 0.43
N THR A 276 13.70 -7.92 0.80
CA THR A 276 12.88 -7.84 2.01
C THR A 276 13.74 -7.80 3.28
N ALA A 277 14.82 -8.59 3.34
CA ALA A 277 15.74 -8.57 4.48
C ALA A 277 16.51 -7.26 4.58
N GLU A 278 17.06 -6.76 3.46
CA GLU A 278 17.75 -5.45 3.39
C GLU A 278 16.82 -4.30 3.82
N MET A 279 15.54 -4.34 3.43
CA MET A 279 14.55 -3.37 3.89
C MET A 279 14.38 -3.41 5.41
N HIS A 280 14.20 -4.59 6.01
CA HIS A 280 14.04 -4.72 7.46
C HIS A 280 15.32 -4.34 8.23
N LEU A 281 16.49 -4.68 7.70
CA LEU A 281 17.79 -4.25 8.22
C LEU A 281 17.88 -2.72 8.27
N ALA A 282 17.54 -2.05 7.16
CA ALA A 282 17.49 -0.59 7.10
C ALA A 282 16.50 -0.02 8.13
N LEU A 283 15.28 -0.57 8.22
CA LEU A 283 14.24 -0.14 9.19
C LEU A 283 14.63 -0.34 10.66
N SER A 284 15.58 -1.24 10.93
CA SER A 284 16.11 -1.51 12.27
C SER A 284 17.41 -0.77 12.61
N SER A 285 17.98 -0.04 11.65
CA SER A 285 19.36 0.47 11.73
C SER A 285 19.55 1.63 12.73
N ASP A 286 18.54 2.48 12.92
CA ASP A 286 18.62 3.62 13.84
C ASP A 286 17.92 3.32 15.17
N ARG A 287 18.70 2.85 16.15
CA ARG A 287 18.22 2.57 17.52
C ARG A 287 17.97 3.81 18.38
N LYS A 288 18.31 5.02 17.90
CA LYS A 288 18.10 6.28 18.64
C LYS A 288 16.83 7.00 18.21
N ASN A 289 16.30 6.67 17.03
CA ASN A 289 15.05 7.24 16.55
C ASN A 289 13.85 6.51 17.15
N ASP A 290 13.15 7.10 18.11
CA ASP A 290 12.00 6.49 18.79
C ASP A 290 10.93 5.92 17.83
N SER A 291 10.75 6.50 16.64
CA SER A 291 9.76 6.02 15.67
C SER A 291 10.17 4.73 14.98
N PHE A 292 11.48 4.43 14.89
CA PHE A 292 12.05 3.30 14.15
C PHE A 292 12.81 2.30 15.02
N ALA A 293 13.35 2.73 16.17
CA ALA A 293 14.12 1.92 17.09
C ALA A 293 13.40 0.60 17.41
N PRO A 294 14.03 -0.56 17.14
CA PRO A 294 13.45 -1.87 17.44
C PRO A 294 13.07 -2.00 18.91
N LEU A 295 11.98 -2.72 19.19
CA LEU A 295 11.56 -3.04 20.55
C LEU A 295 11.46 -4.56 20.71
N PRO A 296 11.76 -5.14 21.88
CA PRO A 296 11.60 -6.58 22.09
C PRO A 296 10.15 -7.05 21.86
N PHE A 297 9.96 -8.15 21.12
CA PHE A 297 8.63 -8.74 20.90
C PHE A 297 8.21 -9.60 22.10
N LYS A 298 7.85 -8.94 23.21
CA LYS A 298 7.47 -9.59 24.48
C LYS A 298 6.38 -8.80 25.21
N GLY A 299 5.82 -9.39 26.26
CA GLY A 299 4.86 -8.73 27.14
C GLY A 299 3.63 -8.20 26.38
N GLU A 300 3.34 -6.92 26.56
CA GLU A 300 2.17 -6.25 25.97
C GLU A 300 2.12 -6.36 24.44
N ALA A 301 3.25 -6.14 23.72
CA ALA A 301 3.28 -6.21 22.27
C ALA A 301 2.88 -7.60 21.73
N LYS A 302 3.37 -8.66 22.38
CA LYS A 302 3.03 -10.05 22.04
C LYS A 302 1.58 -10.37 22.37
N ASN A 303 1.10 -9.90 23.53
CA ASN A 303 -0.29 -10.10 23.96
C ASN A 303 -1.29 -9.38 23.03
N GLU A 304 -1.00 -8.15 22.61
CA GLU A 304 -1.80 -7.41 21.64
C GLU A 304 -1.88 -8.15 20.29
N ALA A 305 -0.73 -8.62 19.78
CA ALA A 305 -0.67 -9.35 18.52
C ALA A 305 -1.46 -10.67 18.58
N TYR A 306 -1.31 -11.43 19.66
CA TYR A 306 -2.10 -12.64 19.89
C TYR A 306 -3.60 -12.35 20.00
N ALA A 307 -4.00 -11.34 20.77
CA ALA A 307 -5.40 -10.97 20.94
C ALA A 307 -6.04 -10.60 19.60
N LYS A 308 -5.32 -9.84 18.77
CA LYS A 308 -5.76 -9.49 17.41
C LYS A 308 -5.90 -10.72 16.52
N ALA A 309 -4.91 -11.61 16.49
CA ALA A 309 -4.97 -12.83 15.69
C ALA A 309 -6.10 -13.77 16.13
N ARG A 310 -6.33 -13.88 17.44
CA ARG A 310 -7.43 -14.64 18.00
C ARG A 310 -8.79 -14.06 17.59
N LEU A 311 -8.94 -12.74 17.64
CA LEU A 311 -10.18 -12.08 17.20
C LEU A 311 -10.48 -12.38 15.72
N TRP A 312 -9.47 -12.30 14.85
CA TRP A 312 -9.64 -12.67 13.44
C TRP A 312 -10.04 -14.14 13.27
N MET A 313 -9.40 -15.05 14.01
CA MET A 313 -9.75 -16.47 13.97
C MET A 313 -11.20 -16.70 14.42
N GLU A 314 -11.63 -16.10 15.52
CA GLU A 314 -13.01 -16.21 16.03
C GLU A 314 -14.04 -15.62 15.04
N GLN A 315 -13.71 -14.48 14.41
CA GLN A 315 -14.55 -13.88 13.37
C GLN A 315 -14.65 -14.76 12.12
N ALA A 316 -13.53 -15.33 11.67
CA ALA A 316 -13.51 -16.28 10.55
C ALA A 316 -14.40 -17.49 10.85
N MET A 317 -14.27 -18.08 12.05
CA MET A 317 -15.12 -19.21 12.48
C MET A 317 -16.60 -18.84 12.49
N LYS A 318 -16.96 -17.65 12.97
CA LYS A 318 -18.35 -17.17 12.97
C LYS A 318 -18.89 -17.01 11.54
N ILE A 319 -18.11 -16.43 10.64
CA ILE A 319 -18.48 -16.27 9.22
C ILE A 319 -18.67 -17.64 8.57
N LEU A 320 -17.75 -18.59 8.78
CA LEU A 320 -17.86 -19.93 8.21
C LEU A 320 -19.09 -20.67 8.73
N ASN A 321 -19.33 -20.69 10.04
CA ASN A 321 -20.51 -21.34 10.63
C ASN A 321 -21.83 -20.81 10.06
N ASN A 322 -21.93 -19.48 9.91
CA ASN A 322 -23.16 -18.84 9.42
C ASN A 322 -23.41 -19.09 7.93
N ASN A 323 -22.38 -19.39 7.14
CA ASN A 323 -22.46 -19.39 5.69
C ASN A 323 -22.06 -20.71 5.03
N ILE A 324 -21.77 -21.75 5.81
CA ILE A 324 -21.26 -23.03 5.27
C ILE A 324 -22.19 -23.66 4.23
N GLN A 325 -23.50 -23.45 4.36
CA GLN A 325 -24.53 -24.03 3.49
C GLN A 325 -24.55 -23.41 2.09
N ILE A 326 -24.04 -22.18 1.93
CA ILE A 326 -23.99 -21.47 0.64
C ILE A 326 -22.65 -21.64 -0.07
N LEU A 327 -21.68 -22.31 0.55
CA LEU A 327 -20.37 -22.58 -0.05
C LEU A 327 -20.45 -23.77 -1.04
N PRO A 328 -19.72 -23.71 -2.17
CA PRO A 328 -19.57 -24.87 -3.07
C PRO A 328 -19.03 -26.09 -2.34
N SER A 329 -19.46 -27.30 -2.72
CA SER A 329 -19.17 -28.56 -2.00
C SER A 329 -17.68 -28.77 -1.64
N PRO A 330 -16.70 -28.56 -2.54
CA PRO A 330 -15.28 -28.69 -2.18
C PRO A 330 -14.84 -27.67 -1.11
N THR A 331 -15.29 -26.42 -1.23
CA THR A 331 -14.99 -25.35 -0.26
C THR A 331 -15.69 -25.58 1.07
N ALA A 332 -16.94 -26.09 1.06
CA ALA A 332 -17.67 -26.44 2.26
C ALA A 332 -16.99 -27.56 3.05
N LYS A 333 -16.35 -28.53 2.39
CA LYS A 333 -15.57 -29.59 3.06
C LYS A 333 -14.37 -29.02 3.81
N LEU A 334 -13.62 -28.10 3.18
CA LEU A 334 -12.52 -27.38 3.83
C LEU A 334 -13.01 -26.57 5.04
N ALA A 335 -14.11 -25.83 4.87
CA ALA A 335 -14.72 -25.05 5.94
C ALA A 335 -15.15 -25.93 7.14
N ARG A 336 -15.77 -27.09 6.89
CA ARG A 336 -16.13 -28.05 7.96
C ARG A 336 -14.90 -28.54 8.71
N ASN A 337 -13.86 -28.96 8.00
CA ASN A 337 -12.62 -29.41 8.63
C ASN A 337 -12.02 -28.34 9.57
N ILE A 338 -12.05 -27.07 9.15
CA ILE A 338 -11.59 -25.93 9.96
C ILE A 338 -12.48 -25.71 11.19
N ILE A 339 -13.81 -25.75 11.02
CA ILE A 339 -14.78 -25.60 12.12
C ILE A 339 -14.60 -26.73 13.15
N ASP A 340 -14.54 -27.98 12.70
CA ASP A 340 -14.40 -29.16 13.55
C ASP A 340 -13.09 -29.14 14.36
N ASN A 341 -12.04 -28.48 13.82
CA ASN A 341 -10.74 -28.31 14.46
C ASN A 341 -10.54 -26.93 15.12
N GLN A 342 -11.60 -26.16 15.38
CA GLN A 342 -11.50 -24.81 15.95
C GLN A 342 -10.65 -24.76 17.23
N LYS A 343 -10.87 -25.71 18.16
CA LYS A 343 -10.12 -25.77 19.42
C LYS A 343 -8.63 -25.97 19.17
N LEU A 344 -8.27 -26.94 18.33
CA LEU A 344 -6.88 -27.23 17.96
C LEU A 344 -6.20 -25.99 17.34
N LEU A 345 -6.90 -25.28 16.45
CA LEU A 345 -6.39 -24.07 15.82
C LEU A 345 -6.13 -22.94 16.83
N LEU A 346 -7.04 -22.72 17.78
CA LEU A 346 -6.85 -21.71 18.83
C LEU A 346 -5.69 -22.09 19.79
N ASP A 347 -5.57 -23.38 20.13
CA ASP A 347 -4.46 -23.88 20.96
C ASP A 347 -3.11 -23.73 20.24
N ARG A 348 -3.06 -24.06 18.94
CA ARG A 348 -1.86 -23.85 18.10
C ARG A 348 -1.51 -22.37 17.98
N LEU A 349 -2.50 -21.51 17.73
CA LEU A 349 -2.29 -20.06 17.65
C LEU A 349 -1.67 -19.52 18.96
N LYS A 350 -2.21 -19.94 20.11
CA LYS A 350 -1.67 -19.58 21.42
C LYS A 350 -0.25 -20.08 21.61
N TYR A 351 0.03 -21.34 21.27
CA TYR A 351 1.38 -21.91 21.36
C TYR A 351 2.36 -21.12 20.49
N TYR A 352 2.03 -20.85 19.22
CA TYR A 352 2.91 -20.12 18.30
C TYR A 352 3.23 -18.71 18.77
N PHE A 353 2.24 -17.96 19.29
CA PHE A 353 2.53 -16.65 19.89
C PHE A 353 3.34 -16.78 21.19
N THR A 354 3.09 -17.78 22.01
CA THR A 354 3.87 -18.01 23.25
C THR A 354 5.34 -18.24 22.92
N ALA A 355 5.60 -19.15 21.98
CA ALA A 355 6.92 -19.55 21.51
C ALA A 355 7.55 -18.58 20.49
N SER A 356 6.91 -17.45 20.17
CA SER A 356 7.46 -16.44 19.24
C SER A 356 8.47 -15.50 19.89
N GLY A 357 9.27 -14.78 19.10
CA GLY A 357 10.17 -13.74 19.63
C GLY A 357 10.81 -12.84 18.59
N GLY A 358 12.04 -12.39 18.87
CA GLY A 358 12.74 -11.35 18.14
C GLY A 358 12.36 -9.93 18.58
N GLU A 359 12.44 -8.97 17.67
CA GLU A 359 12.05 -7.57 17.88
C GLU A 359 10.89 -7.19 16.95
N ILE A 360 10.15 -6.16 17.35
CA ILE A 360 9.18 -5.45 16.51
C ILE A 360 9.82 -4.20 15.93
N LEU A 361 9.55 -3.94 14.66
CA LEU A 361 10.10 -2.87 13.86
C LEU A 361 8.97 -2.05 13.24
N ARG A 362 9.31 -0.88 12.69
CA ARG A 362 8.48 -0.38 11.58
C ARG A 362 8.60 -1.35 10.43
N ILE A 363 7.47 -1.73 9.85
CA ILE A 363 7.37 -2.66 8.72
C ILE A 363 6.54 -1.99 7.62
N HIS A 364 6.46 -2.60 6.45
CA HIS A 364 5.58 -2.15 5.38
C HIS A 364 4.11 -2.31 5.78
N GLY A 365 3.74 -3.42 6.42
CA GLY A 365 2.43 -3.62 7.02
C GLY A 365 1.29 -3.96 6.06
N ASP A 366 1.54 -3.94 4.75
CA ASP A 366 0.68 -4.48 3.69
C ASP A 366 1.52 -5.03 2.53
N TYR A 367 2.54 -5.81 2.86
CA TYR A 367 3.54 -6.28 1.89
C TYR A 367 3.01 -7.45 1.05
N HIS A 368 2.92 -7.26 -0.26
CA HIS A 368 2.51 -8.29 -1.22
C HIS A 368 3.12 -8.01 -2.61
N LEU A 369 2.99 -8.97 -3.54
CA LEU A 369 3.60 -8.88 -4.88
C LEU A 369 3.16 -7.67 -5.73
N GLY A 370 2.03 -7.05 -5.38
CA GLY A 370 1.52 -5.85 -6.05
C GLY A 370 2.24 -4.57 -5.60
N GLN A 371 2.91 -4.61 -4.44
CA GLN A 371 3.72 -3.52 -3.90
C GLN A 371 5.18 -3.60 -4.34
N LEU A 372 5.44 -4.37 -5.41
CA LEU A 372 6.75 -4.52 -6.01
C LEU A 372 6.70 -4.02 -7.44
N LEU A 373 7.50 -3.02 -7.77
CA LEU A 373 7.80 -2.68 -9.16
C LEU A 373 8.90 -3.60 -9.66
N PHE A 374 8.68 -4.24 -10.81
CA PHE A 374 9.64 -5.12 -11.45
C PHE A 374 10.37 -4.42 -12.60
N THR A 375 11.69 -4.32 -12.49
CA THR A 375 12.54 -3.64 -13.50
C THR A 375 12.97 -4.56 -14.65
N GLY A 376 12.65 -5.85 -14.57
CA GLY A 376 13.15 -6.89 -15.47
C GLY A 376 14.26 -7.75 -14.86
N ASN A 377 14.95 -7.23 -13.83
CA ASN A 377 16.04 -7.93 -13.14
C ASN A 377 16.09 -7.68 -11.62
N ASP A 378 15.33 -6.72 -11.07
CA ASP A 378 15.26 -6.43 -9.63
C ASP A 378 13.86 -5.95 -9.23
N PHE A 379 13.65 -5.73 -7.94
CA PHE A 379 12.39 -5.27 -7.36
C PHE A 379 12.58 -3.99 -6.55
N PHE A 380 11.69 -3.02 -6.76
CA PHE A 380 11.55 -1.83 -5.91
C PHE A 380 10.26 -1.94 -5.10
N ILE A 381 10.37 -1.69 -3.80
CA ILE A 381 9.26 -1.75 -2.85
C ILE A 381 8.59 -0.37 -2.78
N ILE A 382 7.28 -0.33 -2.91
CA ILE A 382 6.47 0.90 -2.93
C ILE A 382 5.32 0.84 -1.91
N ASP A 383 4.59 1.94 -1.76
CA ASP A 383 3.32 2.00 -1.04
C ASP A 383 3.38 1.61 0.46
N PHE A 384 4.28 2.25 1.20
CA PHE A 384 4.44 2.11 2.65
C PHE A 384 3.30 2.75 3.46
N GLU A 385 2.08 2.80 2.93
CA GLU A 385 0.89 3.30 3.63
C GLU A 385 0.44 2.35 4.75
N GLY A 386 0.69 1.05 4.61
CA GLY A 386 0.06 0.00 5.41
C GLY A 386 -1.42 -0.19 5.02
N GLU A 387 -2.11 -1.13 5.69
CA GLU A 387 -3.50 -1.47 5.33
C GLU A 387 -4.45 -0.25 5.39
N PRO A 388 -5.08 0.19 4.27
CA PRO A 388 -5.87 1.43 4.22
C PRO A 388 -7.08 1.48 5.15
N ALA A 389 -7.63 0.32 5.52
CA ALA A 389 -8.78 0.23 6.42
C ALA A 389 -8.43 0.49 7.90
N ARG A 390 -7.14 0.64 8.24
CA ARG A 390 -6.67 0.85 9.63
C ARG A 390 -6.40 2.32 9.90
N SER A 391 -6.54 2.70 11.17
CA SER A 391 -6.19 4.05 11.62
C SER A 391 -4.71 4.37 11.41
N LEU A 392 -4.35 5.65 11.22
CA LEU A 392 -2.95 6.10 11.15
C LEU A 392 -2.07 5.53 12.28
N ARG A 393 -2.59 5.53 13.51
CA ARG A 393 -1.87 5.02 14.69
C ARG A 393 -1.54 3.54 14.53
N GLU A 394 -2.46 2.74 14.02
CA GLU A 394 -2.24 1.31 13.78
C GLU A 394 -1.29 1.06 12.61
N ARG A 395 -1.38 1.86 11.53
CA ARG A 395 -0.47 1.76 10.37
C ARG A 395 0.99 2.09 10.74
N ARG A 396 1.20 2.92 11.77
CA ARG A 396 2.53 3.25 12.33
C ARG A 396 3.01 2.34 13.46
N LYS A 397 2.20 1.41 13.96
CA LYS A 397 2.62 0.52 15.06
C LYS A 397 3.79 -0.35 14.60
N LYS A 398 4.75 -0.58 15.51
CA LYS A 398 5.82 -1.54 15.29
C LYS A 398 5.27 -2.97 15.39
N GLN A 399 5.68 -3.84 14.48
CA GLN A 399 5.24 -5.23 14.40
C GLN A 399 6.42 -6.15 14.07
N SER A 400 6.25 -7.46 14.25
CA SER A 400 7.26 -8.42 13.81
C SER A 400 7.46 -8.32 12.30
N PRO A 401 8.71 -8.30 11.80
CA PRO A 401 8.98 -8.31 10.36
C PRO A 401 8.47 -9.58 9.67
N LEU A 402 8.25 -10.66 10.43
CA LEU A 402 7.64 -11.89 9.91
C LEU A 402 6.18 -11.72 9.48
N LYS A 403 5.55 -10.59 9.81
CA LYS A 403 4.24 -10.21 9.27
C LYS A 403 4.31 -9.78 7.81
N ASP A 404 5.35 -9.06 7.40
CA ASP A 404 5.57 -8.73 5.97
C ASP A 404 5.95 -10.00 5.21
N VAL A 405 6.82 -10.84 5.78
CA VAL A 405 7.20 -12.15 5.21
C VAL A 405 5.96 -13.05 5.02
N SER A 406 5.07 -13.12 6.01
CA SER A 406 3.82 -13.89 5.88
C SER A 406 2.91 -13.30 4.81
N GLY A 407 2.79 -11.97 4.72
CA GLY A 407 2.06 -11.27 3.64
C GLY A 407 2.55 -11.66 2.24
N MET A 408 3.87 -11.71 2.03
CA MET A 408 4.46 -12.10 0.76
C MET A 408 4.19 -13.57 0.41
N ILE A 409 4.35 -14.49 1.37
CA ILE A 409 4.04 -15.92 1.18
C ILE A 409 2.57 -16.12 0.81
N ARG A 410 1.66 -15.42 1.50
CA ARG A 410 0.24 -15.44 1.16
C ARG A 410 0.00 -14.89 -0.24
N SER A 411 0.65 -13.79 -0.62
CA SER A 411 0.54 -13.22 -1.97
C SER A 411 0.96 -14.21 -3.06
N LEU A 412 2.05 -14.96 -2.85
CA LEU A 412 2.49 -16.04 -3.75
C LEU A 412 1.45 -17.17 -3.84
N HIS A 413 0.82 -17.54 -2.73
CA HIS A 413 -0.25 -18.54 -2.73
C HIS A 413 -1.47 -18.05 -3.55
N TYR A 414 -1.82 -16.77 -3.44
CA TYR A 414 -2.88 -16.16 -4.26
C TYR A 414 -2.50 -16.14 -5.75
N ALA A 415 -1.25 -15.80 -6.09
CA ALA A 415 -0.75 -15.80 -7.46
C ALA A 415 -0.88 -17.18 -8.11
N VAL A 416 -0.58 -18.24 -7.37
CA VAL A 416 -0.73 -19.64 -7.83
C VAL A 416 -2.17 -19.97 -8.19
N ASN A 417 -3.10 -19.71 -7.27
CA ASN A 417 -4.51 -20.02 -7.49
C ASN A 417 -5.10 -19.15 -8.63
N TYR A 418 -4.67 -17.89 -8.74
CA TYR A 418 -5.06 -17.03 -9.86
C TYR A 418 -4.53 -17.54 -11.21
N ALA A 419 -3.26 -17.98 -11.27
CA ALA A 419 -2.67 -18.53 -12.49
C ALA A 419 -3.44 -19.77 -12.97
N LEU A 420 -3.73 -20.72 -12.06
CA LEU A 420 -4.52 -21.91 -12.37
C LEU A 420 -5.94 -21.56 -12.86
N LYS A 421 -6.65 -20.69 -12.13
CA LYS A 421 -8.00 -20.25 -12.49
C LYS A 421 -8.03 -19.58 -13.86
N SER A 422 -7.08 -18.70 -14.14
CA SER A 422 -7.02 -17.97 -15.41
C SER A 422 -6.53 -18.81 -16.60
N LEU A 423 -5.96 -19.98 -16.36
CA LEU A 423 -5.70 -20.99 -17.39
C LEU A 423 -6.84 -22.00 -17.52
N ALA A 424 -7.92 -21.89 -16.73
CA ALA A 424 -8.97 -22.90 -16.60
C ALA A 424 -8.38 -24.31 -16.38
N CYS A 425 -7.35 -24.41 -15.55
CA CYS A 425 -6.70 -25.68 -15.19
C CYS A 425 -7.15 -26.10 -13.80
N ASP A 426 -7.96 -27.15 -13.74
CA ASP A 426 -8.44 -27.80 -12.52
C ASP A 426 -7.94 -29.25 -12.38
N ASP A 427 -7.10 -29.72 -13.31
CA ASP A 427 -6.52 -31.05 -13.28
C ASP A 427 -5.48 -31.23 -12.16
N GLU A 428 -5.38 -32.48 -11.67
CA GLU A 428 -4.52 -32.87 -10.54
C GLU A 428 -3.04 -32.63 -10.85
N ALA A 429 -2.62 -32.88 -12.10
CA ALA A 429 -1.23 -32.69 -12.52
C ALA A 429 -0.82 -31.20 -12.46
N SER A 430 -1.65 -30.30 -12.98
CA SER A 430 -1.40 -28.85 -12.92
C SER A 430 -1.38 -28.35 -11.47
N SER A 431 -2.28 -28.85 -10.64
CA SER A 431 -2.33 -28.51 -9.21
C SER A 431 -1.09 -29.00 -8.46
N PHE A 432 -0.63 -30.22 -8.74
CA PHE A 432 0.58 -30.81 -8.16
C PHE A 432 1.83 -29.99 -8.53
N TRP A 433 2.00 -29.65 -9.80
CA TRP A 433 3.14 -28.85 -10.25
C TRP A 433 3.12 -27.43 -9.73
N ALA A 434 1.94 -26.81 -9.68
CA ALA A 434 1.77 -25.48 -9.11
C ALA A 434 2.14 -25.46 -7.62
N LYS A 435 1.83 -26.54 -6.88
CA LYS A 435 2.27 -26.72 -5.50
C LYS A 435 3.80 -26.86 -5.40
N ILE A 436 4.44 -27.69 -6.22
CA ILE A 436 5.92 -27.81 -6.24
C ILE A 436 6.57 -26.46 -6.53
N TRP A 437 6.06 -25.74 -7.53
CA TRP A 437 6.56 -24.41 -7.87
C TRP A 437 6.42 -23.45 -6.70
N TYR A 438 5.25 -23.43 -6.05
CA TYR A 438 4.99 -22.59 -4.87
C TYR A 438 5.95 -22.92 -3.72
N ASP A 439 6.10 -24.21 -3.38
CA ASP A 439 6.97 -24.66 -2.30
C ASP A 439 8.44 -24.24 -2.55
N ASN A 440 8.94 -24.40 -3.80
CA ASN A 440 10.29 -24.00 -4.17
C ASN A 440 10.48 -22.47 -4.19
N VAL A 441 9.50 -21.70 -4.66
CA VAL A 441 9.55 -20.23 -4.65
C VAL A 441 9.55 -19.72 -3.20
N CYS A 442 8.66 -20.23 -2.35
CA CYS A 442 8.62 -19.86 -0.93
C CYS A 442 9.90 -20.26 -0.19
N SER A 443 10.43 -21.45 -0.48
CA SER A 443 11.70 -21.91 0.09
C SER A 443 12.87 -21.00 -0.34
N SER A 444 12.96 -20.64 -1.62
CA SER A 444 14.01 -19.76 -2.16
C SER A 444 13.93 -18.34 -1.54
N PHE A 445 12.72 -17.80 -1.41
CA PHE A 445 12.45 -16.52 -0.75
C PHE A 445 12.84 -16.55 0.74
N LEU A 446 12.31 -17.51 1.50
CA LEU A 446 12.55 -17.62 2.94
C LEU A 446 14.02 -17.89 3.27
N SER A 447 14.68 -18.78 2.51
CA SER A 447 16.08 -19.11 2.73
C SER A 447 16.97 -17.89 2.51
N SER A 448 16.74 -17.14 1.42
CA SER A 448 17.51 -15.93 1.15
C SER A 448 17.23 -14.81 2.15
N TYR A 449 15.96 -14.63 2.55
CA TYR A 449 15.59 -13.67 3.59
C TYR A 449 16.31 -13.96 4.91
N ARG A 450 16.26 -15.23 5.34
CA ARG A 450 16.88 -15.66 6.59
C ARG A 450 18.40 -15.57 6.54
N GLN A 451 19.00 -15.93 5.41
CA GLN A 451 20.45 -15.82 5.21
C GLN A 451 20.92 -14.37 5.31
N GLU A 452 20.26 -13.44 4.62
CA GLU A 452 20.67 -12.03 4.60
C GLU A 452 20.43 -11.34 5.96
N ALA A 453 19.40 -11.75 6.70
CA ALA A 453 19.08 -11.20 8.03
C ALA A 453 19.61 -12.05 9.21
N MET A 454 20.56 -12.98 8.99
CA MET A 454 20.94 -13.96 10.02
C MET A 454 21.47 -13.36 11.33
N ASP A 455 22.21 -12.24 11.23
CA ASP A 455 22.81 -11.56 12.38
C ASP A 455 21.90 -10.47 12.95
N ALA A 456 20.69 -10.31 12.40
CA ALA A 456 19.76 -9.28 12.81
C ALA A 456 19.04 -9.68 14.11
N SER A 457 19.17 -8.84 15.13
CA SER A 457 18.50 -9.03 16.44
C SER A 457 16.98 -9.10 16.37
N PHE A 458 16.38 -8.61 15.28
CA PHE A 458 14.94 -8.62 15.10
C PHE A 458 14.39 -9.99 14.73
N LEU A 459 15.22 -10.91 14.22
CA LEU A 459 14.83 -12.29 13.99
C LEU A 459 15.15 -13.15 15.21
N PRO A 460 14.28 -14.11 15.56
CA PRO A 460 14.65 -15.19 16.45
C PRO A 460 15.87 -15.94 15.91
N ALA A 461 16.87 -16.15 16.76
CA ALA A 461 18.03 -16.97 16.43
C ALA A 461 17.67 -18.47 16.39
N ASP A 462 16.76 -18.89 17.26
CA ASP A 462 16.29 -20.27 17.35
C ASP A 462 15.29 -20.61 16.24
N ASP A 463 15.47 -21.79 15.64
CA ASP A 463 14.64 -22.28 14.53
C ASP A 463 13.18 -22.51 14.98
N GLU A 464 12.96 -23.01 16.20
CA GLU A 464 11.62 -23.26 16.72
C GLU A 464 10.89 -21.92 16.92
N GLU A 465 11.55 -20.94 17.53
CA GLU A 465 11.01 -19.60 17.76
C GLU A 465 10.73 -18.84 16.43
N PHE A 466 11.63 -18.94 15.45
CA PHE A 466 11.41 -18.38 14.11
C PHE A 466 10.18 -19.02 13.45
N ASN A 467 10.10 -20.35 13.43
CA ASN A 467 9.01 -21.07 12.82
C ASN A 467 7.68 -20.81 13.53
N ALA A 468 7.68 -20.74 14.86
CA ALA A 468 6.51 -20.38 15.66
C ALA A 468 6.03 -18.97 15.29
N THR A 469 6.94 -18.00 15.23
CA THR A 469 6.61 -16.61 14.86
C THR A 469 6.03 -16.52 13.46
N LEU A 470 6.65 -17.17 12.46
CA LEU A 470 6.16 -17.18 11.08
C LEU A 470 4.76 -17.83 10.98
N LYS A 471 4.56 -18.98 11.64
CA LYS A 471 3.26 -19.68 11.65
C LYS A 471 2.17 -18.85 12.33
N ALA A 472 2.48 -18.13 13.41
CA ALA A 472 1.54 -17.23 14.08
C ALA A 472 0.99 -16.17 13.11
N PHE A 473 1.87 -15.50 12.36
CA PHE A 473 1.47 -14.45 11.42
C PHE A 473 0.85 -14.98 10.13
N LEU A 474 1.20 -16.20 9.68
CA LEU A 474 0.48 -16.89 8.60
C LEU A 474 -0.96 -17.22 9.01
N MET A 475 -1.18 -17.71 10.23
CA MET A 475 -2.52 -17.96 10.78
C MET A 475 -3.34 -16.67 10.91
N GLU A 476 -2.75 -15.59 11.46
CA GLU A 476 -3.41 -14.28 11.56
C GLU A 476 -3.87 -13.82 10.16
N LYS A 477 -2.95 -13.83 9.18
CA LYS A 477 -3.25 -13.32 7.83
C LYS A 477 -4.30 -14.16 7.13
N ALA A 478 -4.23 -15.50 7.22
CA ALA A 478 -5.24 -16.38 6.62
C ALA A 478 -6.64 -16.20 7.26
N ALA A 479 -6.73 -16.01 8.58
CA ALA A 479 -8.00 -15.72 9.24
C ALA A 479 -8.59 -14.37 8.80
N TYR A 480 -7.77 -13.33 8.72
CA TYR A 480 -8.17 -12.03 8.16
C TYR A 480 -8.67 -12.18 6.70
N GLU A 481 -7.94 -12.92 5.87
CA GLU A 481 -8.30 -13.16 4.47
C GLU A 481 -9.65 -13.89 4.33
N ILE A 482 -10.00 -14.84 5.20
CA ILE A 482 -11.34 -15.46 5.19
C ILE A 482 -12.41 -14.39 5.36
N CYS A 483 -12.26 -13.51 6.36
CA CYS A 483 -13.19 -12.42 6.60
C CYS A 483 -13.28 -11.47 5.40
N TYR A 484 -12.13 -11.14 4.79
CA TYR A 484 -12.07 -10.23 3.66
C TYR A 484 -12.70 -10.83 2.39
N GLU A 485 -12.27 -12.03 1.99
CA GLU A 485 -12.75 -12.68 0.76
C GLU A 485 -14.24 -12.99 0.84
N PHE A 486 -14.75 -13.35 2.02
CA PHE A 486 -16.17 -13.64 2.16
C PHE A 486 -17.04 -12.41 1.85
N ASN A 487 -16.59 -11.21 2.22
CA ASN A 487 -17.35 -9.97 2.02
C ASN A 487 -17.14 -9.35 0.64
N ASN A 488 -16.02 -9.63 -0.04
CA ASN A 488 -15.64 -8.94 -1.28
C ASN A 488 -15.57 -9.86 -2.51
N ARG A 489 -15.12 -11.11 -2.34
CA ARG A 489 -14.88 -12.07 -3.43
C ARG A 489 -15.14 -13.52 -2.95
N PRO A 490 -16.40 -13.92 -2.71
CA PRO A 490 -16.73 -15.23 -2.11
C PRO A 490 -16.10 -16.43 -2.83
N ASP A 491 -15.94 -16.36 -4.16
CA ASP A 491 -15.30 -17.39 -4.98
C ASP A 491 -13.84 -17.68 -4.59
N TRP A 492 -13.17 -16.76 -3.90
CA TRP A 492 -11.75 -16.86 -3.54
C TRP A 492 -11.54 -17.39 -2.11
N VAL A 493 -12.60 -17.56 -1.32
CA VAL A 493 -12.53 -18.03 0.08
C VAL A 493 -11.81 -19.37 0.23
N HIS A 494 -11.84 -20.24 -0.79
CA HIS A 494 -11.11 -21.51 -0.76
C HIS A 494 -9.57 -21.35 -0.59
N ILE A 495 -9.00 -20.21 -1.00
CA ILE A 495 -7.55 -19.95 -0.93
C ILE A 495 -7.08 -19.77 0.53
N PRO A 496 -7.66 -18.88 1.36
CA PRO A 496 -7.27 -18.80 2.76
C PRO A 496 -7.70 -20.03 3.58
N LEU A 497 -8.78 -20.74 3.20
CA LEU A 497 -9.13 -22.02 3.85
C LEU A 497 -8.04 -23.08 3.66
N LYS A 498 -7.53 -23.28 2.44
CA LYS A 498 -6.37 -24.18 2.20
C LYS A 498 -5.13 -23.76 3.01
N GLY A 499 -4.93 -22.45 3.19
CA GLY A 499 -3.88 -21.91 4.04
C GLY A 499 -4.00 -22.39 5.49
N ILE A 500 -5.20 -22.28 6.09
CA ILE A 500 -5.45 -22.77 7.45
C ILE A 500 -5.37 -24.30 7.53
N GLU A 501 -5.91 -25.01 6.55
CA GLU A 501 -5.90 -26.47 6.52
C GLU A 501 -4.48 -27.05 6.52
N SER A 502 -3.55 -26.41 5.80
CA SER A 502 -2.12 -26.80 5.81
C SER A 502 -1.46 -26.71 7.18
N ILE A 503 -2.09 -26.01 8.13
CA ILE A 503 -1.63 -25.87 9.52
C ILE A 503 -2.32 -26.90 10.42
N ILE A 504 -3.45 -27.48 9.99
CA ILE A 504 -4.16 -28.57 10.70
C ILE A 504 -3.41 -29.90 10.49
N ASN A 505 -3.07 -30.19 9.24
CA ASN A 505 -2.27 -31.34 8.81
C ASN A 505 -0.80 -31.16 9.19
#